data_AF-A0A395UM30-F1
#
_entry.id   AF-A0A395UM30-F1
#
_cell.length_a   1.000
_cell.length_b   1.000
_cell.length_c   1.000
_cell.angle_alpha   90.00
_cell.angle_beta   90.00
_cell.angle_gamma   90.00
#
_symmetry.space_group_name_H-M   'P 1'
#
loop_
_entity.id
_entity.type
_entity.pdbx_description
1 polymer ?
#
loop_
_entity_poly.entity_id
_entity_poly.type
_entity_poly.pdbx_seq_one_letter_code
_entity_poly.pdbx_strand_id
1 'polypeptide(L)'
;MLTREDIYLFSHSTDSFLFNQAVTFKTVIQNEIADLVTPEEALYIVLPNFKINYNIIDKLINVAAKYWKRTLDKRTLYCLGMAVATIIKEYGWGTYYLGDEGFISLTNKIASVQ
;
A
#
# COMPACT_ATOMS: atom_id res chain seq x y z
N MET A 1 -7.01 6.25 11.54
CA MET A 1 -7.46 4.91 11.08
C MET A 1 -8.67 5.07 10.18
N LEU A 2 -8.84 4.19 9.20
CA LEU A 2 -10.01 4.15 8.32
C LEU A 2 -11.08 3.22 8.89
N THR A 3 -12.34 3.61 8.73
CA THR A 3 -13.52 2.77 9.00
C THR A 3 -14.01 2.11 7.71
N ARG A 4 -14.94 1.15 7.82
CA ARG A 4 -15.60 0.57 6.63
C ARG A 4 -16.40 1.63 5.88
N GLU A 5 -17.02 2.56 6.59
CA GLU A 5 -17.76 3.69 6.01
C GLU A 5 -16.83 4.61 5.22
N ASP A 6 -15.63 4.91 5.75
CA ASP A 6 -14.62 5.70 5.02
C ASP A 6 -14.22 4.99 3.70
N ILE A 7 -13.97 3.67 3.76
CA ILE A 7 -13.59 2.87 2.58
C ILE A 7 -14.72 2.84 1.55
N TYR A 8 -15.96 2.61 1.99
CA TYR A 8 -17.13 2.63 1.12
C TYR A 8 -17.26 3.99 0.42
N LEU A 9 -17.16 5.09 1.19
CA LEU A 9 -17.25 6.44 0.67
C LEU A 9 -16.16 6.74 -0.37
N PHE A 10 -14.91 6.38 -0.09
CA PHE A 10 -13.80 6.67 -1.00
C PHE A 10 -13.78 5.77 -2.23
N SER A 11 -14.17 4.50 -2.12
CA SER A 11 -14.24 3.56 -3.25
C SER A 11 -15.36 3.86 -4.24
N HIS A 12 -16.46 4.45 -3.76
CA HIS A 12 -17.60 4.86 -4.59
C HIS A 12 -17.54 6.34 -5.00
N SER A 13 -16.45 7.03 -4.66
CA SER A 13 -16.23 8.39 -5.10
C SER A 13 -15.96 8.42 -6.60
N THR A 14 -16.64 9.30 -7.33
CA THR A 14 -16.34 9.60 -8.73
C THR A 14 -15.19 10.59 -8.89
N ASP A 15 -14.55 10.97 -7.78
CA ASP A 15 -13.43 11.92 -7.75
C ASP A 15 -12.17 11.28 -8.33
N SER A 16 -11.80 11.70 -9.54
CA SER A 16 -10.56 11.27 -10.20
C SER A 16 -9.31 11.66 -9.42
N PHE A 17 -9.41 12.62 -8.50
CA PHE A 17 -8.32 13.01 -7.62
C PHE A 17 -7.79 11.84 -6.79
N LEU A 18 -8.67 11.04 -6.17
CA LEU A 18 -8.26 9.92 -5.33
C LEU A 18 -7.52 8.85 -6.14
N PHE A 19 -8.01 8.57 -7.35
CA PHE A 19 -7.36 7.65 -8.28
C PHE A 19 -5.98 8.17 -8.69
N ASN A 20 -5.89 9.42 -9.16
CA ASN A 20 -4.64 10.03 -9.60
C ASN A 20 -3.60 10.11 -8.46
N GLN A 21 -4.07 10.40 -7.24
CA GLN A 21 -3.23 10.45 -6.06
C GLN A 21 -2.72 9.06 -5.67
N ALA A 22 -3.56 8.02 -5.72
CA ALA A 22 -3.14 6.64 -5.49
C ALA A 22 -2.11 6.18 -6.53
N VAL A 23 -2.28 6.53 -7.82
CA VAL A 23 -1.30 6.24 -8.87
C VAL A 23 0.04 6.93 -8.60
N THR A 24 0.00 8.20 -8.19
CA THR A 24 1.20 8.97 -7.85
C THR A 24 1.94 8.33 -6.67
N PHE A 25 1.22 7.97 -5.61
CA PHE A 25 1.83 7.27 -4.48
C PHE A 25 2.39 5.91 -4.87
N LYS A 26 1.72 5.15 -5.75
CA LYS A 26 2.24 3.88 -6.24
C LYS A 26 3.62 4.04 -6.87
N THR A 27 3.76 4.97 -7.82
CA THR A 27 5.04 5.24 -8.49
C THR A 27 6.12 5.67 -7.50
N VAL A 28 5.79 6.57 -6.58
CA VAL A 28 6.76 7.07 -5.59
C VAL A 28 7.21 5.95 -4.64
N ILE A 29 6.28 5.13 -4.14
CA ILE A 29 6.59 4.00 -3.26
C ILE A 29 7.43 2.95 -3.99
N GLN A 30 7.11 2.63 -5.25
CA GLN A 30 7.86 1.68 -6.07
C GLN A 30 9.30 2.14 -6.31
N ASN A 31 9.52 3.43 -6.54
CA ASN A 31 10.86 3.98 -6.69
C ASN A 31 11.64 3.92 -5.37
N GLU A 32 11.04 4.31 -4.25
CA GLU A 32 11.74 4.35 -2.97
C GLU A 32 12.03 2.94 -2.42
N ILE A 33 11.14 1.97 -2.62
CA ILE A 33 11.39 0.60 -2.16
C ILE A 33 12.49 -0.12 -2.95
N ALA A 34 12.73 0.27 -4.19
CA ALA A 34 13.79 -0.33 -5.01
C ALA A 34 15.18 -0.20 -4.36
N ASP A 35 15.44 0.89 -3.63
CA ASP A 35 16.69 1.13 -2.90
C ASP A 35 16.74 0.39 -1.54
N LEU A 36 15.61 -0.13 -1.06
CA LEU A 36 15.49 -0.76 0.26
C LEU A 36 15.44 -2.29 0.19
N VAL A 37 15.13 -2.85 -0.98
CA VAL A 37 15.02 -4.28 -1.20
C VAL A 37 16.42 -4.86 -1.46
N THR A 38 16.79 -5.89 -0.71
CA THR A 38 18.07 -6.57 -0.94
C THR A 38 18.03 -7.41 -2.21
N PRO A 39 19.17 -7.76 -2.82
CA PRO A 39 19.19 -8.68 -3.96
C PRO A 39 18.47 -10.00 -3.68
N GLU A 40 18.57 -10.55 -2.47
CA GLU A 40 17.89 -11.79 -2.08
C GLU A 40 16.37 -11.60 -1.98
N GLU A 41 15.91 -10.46 -1.45
CA GLU A 41 14.49 -10.12 -1.39
C GLU A 41 13.91 -9.87 -2.79
N ALA A 42 14.68 -9.26 -3.70
CA ALA A 42 14.26 -9.03 -5.07
C ALA A 42 13.94 -10.35 -5.81
N LEU A 43 14.61 -11.45 -5.46
CA LEU A 43 14.28 -12.78 -5.99
C LEU A 43 12.84 -13.21 -5.69
N TYR A 44 12.28 -12.81 -4.54
CA TYR A 44 10.88 -13.10 -4.18
C TYR A 44 9.87 -12.32 -5.04
N ILE A 45 10.31 -11.26 -5.71
CA ILE A 45 9.48 -10.42 -6.59
C ILE A 45 9.54 -10.92 -8.04
N VAL A 46 10.74 -11.24 -8.54
CA VAL A 46 10.94 -11.53 -9.98
C VAL A 46 10.73 -12.99 -10.35
N LEU A 47 10.83 -13.91 -9.38
CA LEU A 47 10.70 -15.34 -9.65
C LEU A 47 9.25 -15.80 -9.47
N PRO A 48 8.68 -16.56 -10.43
CA PRO A 48 7.33 -17.11 -10.31
C PRO A 48 7.23 -18.08 -9.13
N ASN A 49 6.04 -18.14 -8.50
CA ASN A 49 5.68 -19.04 -7.39
C ASN A 49 6.42 -18.82 -6.07
N PHE A 50 7.03 -17.65 -5.84
CA PHE A 50 7.59 -17.34 -4.54
C PHE A 50 6.50 -17.01 -3.50
N LYS A 51 6.76 -17.47 -2.27
CA LYS A 51 5.90 -17.20 -1.11
C LYS A 51 5.90 -15.70 -0.81
N ILE A 52 4.77 -15.22 -0.29
CA ILE A 52 4.64 -13.86 0.24
C ILE A 52 5.82 -13.53 1.15
N ASN A 53 6.50 -12.42 0.87
CA ASN A 53 7.63 -11.95 1.68
C ASN A 53 7.16 -10.78 2.56
N TYR A 54 6.88 -11.08 3.83
CA TYR A 54 6.38 -10.08 4.77
C TYR A 54 7.40 -8.97 5.08
N ASN A 55 8.71 -9.21 4.94
CA ASN A 55 9.71 -8.16 5.13
C ASN A 55 9.58 -7.06 4.07
N ILE A 56 9.30 -7.44 2.82
CA ILE A 56 9.06 -6.47 1.74
C ILE A 56 7.76 -5.72 1.98
N ILE A 57 6.72 -6.39 2.49
CA ILE A 57 5.46 -5.74 2.88
C ILE A 57 5.69 -4.72 4.00
N ASP A 58 6.48 -5.05 5.01
CA ASP A 58 6.81 -4.13 6.10
C ASP A 58 7.61 -2.92 5.58
N LYS A 59 8.51 -3.12 4.60
CA LYS A 59 9.19 -2.02 3.90
C LYS A 59 8.22 -1.13 3.14
N LEU A 60 7.27 -1.69 2.39
CA LEU A 60 6.20 -0.93 1.71
C LEU A 60 5.39 -0.09 2.70
N ILE A 61 5.00 -0.69 3.83
CA ILE A 61 4.26 -0.01 4.90
C ILE A 61 5.07 1.14 5.48
N ASN A 62 6.36 0.93 5.76
CA ASN A 62 7.24 1.97 6.31
C ASN A 62 7.45 3.13 5.33
N VAL A 63 7.60 2.84 4.03
CA VAL A 63 7.68 3.89 2.99
C VAL A 63 6.36 4.68 2.97
N ALA A 64 5.22 4.01 2.87
CA ALA A 64 3.91 4.67 2.88
C ALA A 64 3.66 5.51 4.14
N ALA A 65 4.09 5.02 5.30
CA ALA A 65 3.95 5.73 6.57
C ALA A 65 4.67 7.10 6.58
N LYS A 66 5.80 7.24 5.87
CA LYS A 66 6.49 8.54 5.73
C LYS A 66 5.58 9.59 5.08
N TYR A 67 4.77 9.19 4.12
CA TYR A 67 3.82 10.08 3.44
C TYR A 67 2.58 10.34 4.29
N TRP A 68 2.07 9.31 4.97
CA TRP A 68 0.95 9.46 5.91
C TRP A 68 1.24 10.51 6.99
N LYS A 69 2.42 10.44 7.63
CA LYS A 69 2.82 11.36 8.71
C LYS A 69 2.87 12.83 8.30
N ARG A 70 2.95 13.13 6.99
CA ARG A 70 3.00 14.51 6.48
C ARG A 70 1.63 15.15 6.39
N THR A 71 0.57 14.37 6.21
CA THR A 71 -0.78 14.90 5.95
C THR A 71 -1.77 14.58 7.06
N LEU A 72 -1.69 13.38 7.64
CA LEU A 72 -2.65 12.86 8.62
C LEU A 72 -4.12 12.91 8.16
N ASP A 73 -4.34 12.90 6.84
CA ASP A 73 -5.65 12.95 6.18
C ASP A 73 -6.13 11.58 5.71
N LYS A 74 -7.37 11.20 6.06
CA LYS A 74 -7.96 9.90 5.71
C LYS A 74 -7.93 9.59 4.21
N ARG A 75 -8.09 10.58 3.33
CA ARG A 75 -8.04 10.36 1.88
C ARG A 75 -6.63 9.93 1.44
N THR A 76 -5.62 10.62 1.96
CA THR A 76 -4.22 10.24 1.76
C THR A 76 -3.95 8.84 2.28
N LEU A 77 -4.45 8.48 3.47
CA LEU A 77 -4.31 7.12 4.01
C LEU A 77 -4.95 6.07 3.12
N TYR A 78 -6.13 6.36 2.58
CA TYR A 78 -6.81 5.50 1.61
C TYR A 78 -5.98 5.33 0.34
N CYS A 79 -5.50 6.43 -0.26
CA CYS A 79 -4.67 6.38 -1.47
C CYS A 79 -3.34 5.63 -1.23
N LEU A 80 -2.71 5.79 -0.07
CA LEU A 80 -1.51 5.04 0.32
C LEU A 80 -1.80 3.56 0.49
N GLY A 81 -2.92 3.21 1.14
CA GLY A 81 -3.38 1.82 1.24
C GLY A 81 -3.60 1.19 -0.13
N MET A 82 -4.27 1.91 -1.04
CA MET A 82 -4.52 1.45 -2.41
C MET A 82 -3.22 1.24 -3.18
N ALA A 83 -2.27 2.17 -3.06
CA ALA A 83 -0.97 2.07 -3.68
C ALA A 83 -0.22 0.81 -3.21
N VAL A 84 -0.08 0.61 -1.88
CA VAL A 84 0.62 -0.54 -1.31
C VAL A 84 -0.08 -1.86 -1.66
N ALA A 85 -1.41 -1.93 -1.52
CA ALA A 85 -2.17 -3.14 -1.86
C ALA A 85 -2.04 -3.50 -3.35
N THR A 86 -2.00 -2.50 -4.23
CA THR A 86 -1.79 -2.70 -5.67
C THR A 86 -0.39 -3.24 -5.97
N ILE A 87 0.65 -2.69 -5.32
CA ILE A 87 2.03 -3.19 -5.49
C ILE A 87 2.13 -4.65 -5.05
N ILE A 88 1.53 -5.00 -3.89
CA ILE A 88 1.53 -6.38 -3.40
C ILE A 88 0.84 -7.34 -4.39
N LYS A 89 -0.28 -6.91 -4.99
CA LYS A 89 -0.94 -7.66 -6.07
C LYS A 89 -0.03 -7.80 -7.29
N GLU A 90 0.64 -6.73 -7.71
CA GLU A 90 1.56 -6.72 -8.86
C GLU A 90 2.77 -7.65 -8.65
N TYR A 91 3.23 -7.84 -7.40
CA TYR A 91 4.25 -8.83 -7.03
C TYR A 91 3.73 -10.28 -6.99
N GLY A 92 2.45 -10.51 -7.31
CA GLY A 92 1.88 -11.85 -7.39
C GLY A 92 1.51 -12.46 -6.03
N TRP A 93 1.49 -11.69 -4.94
CA TRP A 93 1.19 -12.21 -3.59
C TRP A 93 -0.30 -12.18 -3.22
N GLY A 94 -1.17 -12.14 -4.23
CA GLY A 94 -2.62 -12.22 -4.09
C GLY A 94 -3.31 -10.87 -3.87
N THR A 95 -4.62 -10.93 -3.66
CA THR A 95 -5.52 -9.76 -3.60
C THR A 95 -6.09 -9.50 -2.21
N TYR A 96 -5.61 -10.21 -1.18
CA TYR A 96 -6.13 -10.10 0.19
C TYR A 96 -6.21 -8.65 0.67
N TYR A 97 -5.15 -7.85 0.44
CA TYR A 97 -5.08 -6.45 0.86
C TYR A 97 -5.97 -5.50 0.05
N LEU A 98 -6.60 -5.95 -1.04
CA LEU A 98 -7.62 -5.19 -1.77
C LEU A 98 -9.04 -5.48 -1.27
N GLY A 99 -9.23 -6.52 -0.45
CA GLY A 99 -10.50 -6.78 0.23
C GLY A 99 -10.60 -6.03 1.56
N ASP A 100 -11.82 -5.80 2.03
CA ASP A 100 -12.13 -4.94 3.18
C ASP A 100 -11.25 -5.20 4.42
N GLU A 101 -11.21 -6.44 4.92
CA GLU A 101 -10.43 -6.79 6.13
C GLU A 101 -8.93 -6.57 5.94
N GLY A 102 -8.39 -7.02 4.81
CA GLY A 102 -6.98 -6.86 4.49
C GLY A 102 -6.61 -5.39 4.33
N PHE A 103 -7.47 -4.61 3.67
CA PHE A 103 -7.25 -3.19 3.44
C PHE A 103 -7.30 -2.37 4.73
N ILE A 104 -8.26 -2.66 5.63
CA ILE A 104 -8.33 -2.06 6.97
C ILE A 104 -7.08 -2.40 7.77
N SER A 105 -6.67 -3.67 7.78
CA SER A 105 -5.46 -4.10 8.47
C SER A 105 -4.21 -3.36 7.96
N LEU A 106 -4.07 -3.24 6.64
CA LEU A 106 -2.96 -2.56 5.99
C LEU A 106 -2.91 -1.07 6.33
N THR A 107 -4.01 -0.36 6.16
CA THR A 107 -4.08 1.08 6.43
C THR A 107 -3.90 1.39 7.91
N ASN A 108 -4.36 0.52 8.81
CA ASN A 108 -4.07 0.62 10.24
C ASN A 108 -2.58 0.46 10.53
N LYS A 109 -1.90 -0.51 9.90
CA LYS A 109 -0.45 -0.66 10.02
C LYS A 109 0.28 0.60 9.58
N ILE A 110 -0.02 1.13 8.39
CA ILE A 110 0.55 2.39 7.87
C ILE A 110 0.35 3.54 8.88
N ALA A 111 -0.84 3.65 9.44
CA ALA A 111 -1.17 4.73 10.37
C ALA A 111 -0.51 4.59 11.76
N SER A 112 -0.08 3.38 12.12
CA SER A 112 0.48 3.04 13.43
C SER A 112 2.01 3.07 13.50
N VAL A 113 2.71 3.18 12.36
CA VAL A 113 4.17 3.29 12.33
C VAL A 113 4.60 4.59 13.03
N GLN A 114 5.34 4.46 14.13
CA GLN A 114 5.88 5.58 14.92
C GLN A 114 7.02 6.29 14.21
#